data_AF-A0A0W0Y0J4-F1
#
_entry.id   AF-A0A0W0Y0J4-F1
#
_cell.length_a   1.000
_cell.length_b   1.000
_cell.length_c   1.000
_cell.angle_alpha   90.00
_cell.angle_beta   90.00
_cell.angle_gamma   90.00
#
_symmetry.space_group_name_H-M   'P 1'
#
loop_
_entity.id
_entity.type
_entity.pdbx_description
1 polymer ?
#
loop_
_entity_poly.entity_id
_entity_poly.type
_entity_poly.pdbx_seq_one_letter_code
_entity_poly.pdbx_strand_id
1 'polypeptide(L)'
;MSHLSSFFALEVLNSANEGITLVDMEQQGQPLIYINSAFEKLTGYLKEEILYKNCRFLQSGLPKQPETALIREALEKRQSCRVILQTVRKNGLRVDAVCR
;
A
#
# COMPACT_ATOMS: atom_id res chain seq x y z
N MET A 1 -4.15 -27.24 11.59
CA MET A 1 -5.12 -26.22 12.07
C MET A 1 -4.63 -24.78 11.86
N SER A 2 -3.39 -24.53 11.43
CA SER A 2 -2.82 -23.18 11.16
C SER A 2 -3.19 -22.57 9.81
N HIS A 3 -3.60 -23.36 8.82
CA HIS A 3 -3.91 -22.86 7.47
C HIS A 3 -5.30 -22.21 7.35
N LEU A 4 -6.27 -22.60 8.19
CA LEU A 4 -7.61 -22.01 8.16
C LEU A 4 -7.63 -20.57 8.70
N SER A 5 -6.86 -20.27 9.75
CA SER A 5 -6.82 -18.93 10.35
C SER A 5 -6.26 -17.88 9.39
N SER A 6 -5.22 -18.24 8.61
CA SER A 6 -4.64 -17.34 7.61
C SER A 6 -5.58 -17.10 6.43
N PHE A 7 -6.37 -18.10 6.03
CA PHE A 7 -7.36 -17.95 4.96
C PHE A 7 -8.46 -16.95 5.35
N PHE A 8 -9.07 -17.11 6.52
CA PHE A 8 -10.10 -16.20 7.00
C PHE A 8 -9.58 -14.77 7.20
N ALA A 9 -8.34 -14.60 7.68
CA ALA A 9 -7.74 -13.28 7.83
C ALA A 9 -7.66 -12.54 6.49
N LEU A 10 -7.24 -13.21 5.41
CA LEU A 10 -7.18 -12.60 4.07
C LEU A 10 -8.56 -12.30 3.48
N GLU A 11 -9.56 -13.12 3.80
CA GLU A 11 -10.94 -12.89 3.38
C GLU A 11 -11.52 -11.61 4.03
N VAL A 12 -11.21 -11.38 5.31
CA VAL A 12 -11.56 -10.13 6.02
C VAL A 12 -10.87 -8.92 5.39
N LEU A 13 -9.59 -9.02 5.01
CA LEU A 13 -8.91 -7.91 4.32
C LEU A 13 -9.50 -7.62 2.93
N ASN A 14 -10.00 -8.65 2.24
CA ASN A 14 -10.63 -8.51 0.92
C ASN A 14 -12.05 -7.96 0.95
N SER A 15 -12.75 -8.05 2.08
CA SER A 15 -14.10 -7.49 2.22
C SER A 15 -14.11 -5.99 2.54
N ALA A 16 -12.96 -5.42 2.88
CA ALA A 16 -12.80 -3.98 3.10
C ALA A 16 -12.97 -3.17 1.80
N ASN A 17 -13.55 -1.98 1.92
CA ASN A 17 -13.68 -1.03 0.80
C ASN A 17 -12.43 -0.17 0.62
N GLU A 18 -11.59 -0.09 1.66
CA GLU A 18 -10.30 0.57 1.63
C GLU A 18 -9.25 -0.28 0.92
N GLY A 19 -8.35 0.38 0.19
CA GLY A 19 -7.17 -0.29 -0.36
C GLY A 19 -6.22 -0.69 0.75
N ILE A 20 -5.98 -1.99 0.90
CA ILE A 20 -5.09 -2.56 1.92
C ILE A 20 -3.89 -3.19 1.23
N THR A 21 -2.70 -2.91 1.77
CA THR A 21 -1.44 -3.51 1.35
C THR A 21 -0.66 -4.03 2.53
N LEU A 22 0.04 -5.16 2.36
CA LEU A 22 1.07 -5.60 3.31
C LEU A 22 2.44 -5.53 2.63
N VAL A 23 3.43 -5.09 3.40
CA VAL A 23 4.80 -4.88 2.95
C VAL A 23 5.72 -5.74 3.81
N ASP A 24 6.66 -6.43 3.18
CA ASP A 24 7.75 -7.08 3.89
C ASP A 24 8.79 -6.03 4.27
N MET A 25 8.94 -5.75 5.56
CA MET A 25 9.86 -4.75 6.08
C MET A 25 11.28 -5.28 6.27
N GLU A 26 11.47 -6.60 6.26
CA GLU A 26 12.79 -7.25 6.39
C GLU A 26 13.49 -7.38 5.04
N GLN A 27 12.71 -7.50 3.95
CA GLN A 27 13.26 -7.57 2.61
C GLN A 27 13.72 -6.19 2.08
N GLN A 28 14.93 -6.17 1.50
CA GLN A 28 15.48 -4.97 0.87
C GLN A 28 14.51 -4.39 -0.17
N GLY A 29 14.29 -3.08 -0.09
CA GLY A 29 13.38 -2.38 -1.00
C GLY A 29 11.93 -2.36 -0.52
N GLN A 30 11.59 -3.03 0.58
CA GLN A 30 10.25 -3.02 1.20
C GLN A 30 9.15 -3.37 0.18
N PRO A 31 9.17 -4.59 -0.37
CA PRO A 31 8.22 -5.03 -1.38
C PRO A 31 6.81 -5.25 -0.84
N LEU A 32 5.81 -4.93 -1.65
CA LEU A 32 4.43 -5.36 -1.43
C LEU A 32 4.34 -6.89 -1.53
N ILE A 33 3.86 -7.54 -0.46
CA ILE A 33 3.62 -9.00 -0.42
C ILE A 33 2.12 -9.34 -0.50
N TYR A 34 1.25 -8.36 -0.30
CA TYR A 34 -0.19 -8.50 -0.46
C TYR A 34 -0.82 -7.17 -0.84
N ILE A 35 -1.86 -7.24 -1.67
CA ILE A 35 -2.83 -6.18 -1.89
C ILE A 35 -4.23 -6.80 -1.91
N ASN A 36 -5.26 -6.04 -1.54
CA ASN A 36 -6.65 -6.46 -1.68
C ASN A 36 -7.30 -5.97 -2.99
N SER A 37 -8.48 -6.50 -3.31
CA SER A 37 -9.21 -6.14 -4.54
C SER A 37 -9.62 -4.65 -4.59
N ALA A 38 -9.84 -4.02 -3.44
CA ALA A 38 -10.15 -2.59 -3.36
C ALA A 38 -8.95 -1.74 -3.80
N PHE A 39 -7.73 -2.13 -3.42
CA PHE A 39 -6.51 -1.44 -3.86
C PHE A 39 -6.35 -1.49 -5.38
N GLU A 40 -6.62 -2.64 -6.00
CA GLU A 40 -6.60 -2.78 -7.46
C GLU A 40 -7.59 -1.83 -8.14
N LYS A 41 -8.84 -1.80 -7.64
CA LYS A 41 -9.90 -0.91 -8.15
C LYS A 41 -9.54 0.57 -7.99
N LEU A 42 -8.97 0.96 -6.85
CA LEU A 42 -8.63 2.36 -6.55
C LEU A 42 -7.48 2.87 -7.40
N THR A 43 -6.45 2.04 -7.61
CA THR A 43 -5.21 2.44 -8.27
C THR A 43 -5.20 2.13 -9.77
N GLY A 44 -6.02 1.16 -10.20
CA GLY A 44 -6.07 0.62 -11.56
C GLY A 44 -4.97 -0.40 -11.87
N TYR A 45 -4.10 -0.74 -10.91
CA TYR A 45 -3.07 -1.76 -11.07
C TYR A 45 -3.56 -3.12 -10.61
N LEU A 46 -3.24 -4.16 -11.37
CA LEU A 46 -3.50 -5.54 -10.97
C LEU A 46 -2.39 -6.04 -10.04
N LYS A 47 -2.74 -6.97 -9.15
CA LYS A 47 -1.84 -7.61 -8.20
C LYS A 47 -0.59 -8.16 -8.87
N GLU A 48 -0.72 -8.83 -10.00
CA GLU A 48 0.38 -9.44 -10.74
C GLU A 48 1.36 -8.39 -11.29
N GLU A 49 0.91 -7.15 -11.47
CA GLU A 49 1.75 -6.06 -11.98
C GLU A 49 2.60 -5.41 -10.90
N ILE A 50 2.17 -5.45 -9.64
CA ILE A 50 2.75 -4.61 -8.57
C ILE A 50 3.16 -5.36 -7.31
N LEU A 51 2.81 -6.64 -7.17
CA LEU A 51 3.45 -7.47 -6.16
C LEU A 51 4.97 -7.43 -6.31
N TYR A 52 5.64 -7.48 -5.18
CA TYR A 52 7.09 -7.40 -5.04
C TYR A 52 7.71 -6.06 -5.47
N LYS A 53 6.91 -5.03 -5.74
CA LYS A 53 7.36 -3.65 -5.93
C LYS A 53 7.19 -2.85 -4.66
N ASN A 54 7.98 -1.79 -4.50
CA ASN A 54 7.76 -0.83 -3.43
C ASN A 54 6.59 0.10 -3.76
N CYS A 55 5.67 0.32 -2.82
CA CYS A 55 4.47 1.15 -2.98
C CYS A 55 4.73 2.59 -3.46
N ARG A 56 5.96 3.12 -3.30
CA ARG A 56 6.35 4.45 -3.81
C ARG A 56 6.15 4.62 -5.32
N PHE A 57 5.96 3.54 -6.08
CA PHE A 57 5.64 3.63 -7.51
C PHE A 57 4.39 4.48 -7.78
N LEU A 58 3.42 4.53 -6.84
CA LEU A 58 2.23 5.38 -6.92
C LEU A 58 2.56 6.87 -6.86
N GLN A 59 3.78 7.25 -6.47
CA GLN A 59 4.25 8.64 -6.42
C GLN A 59 5.13 8.98 -7.64
N SER A 60 5.29 8.06 -8.60
CA SER A 60 6.16 8.26 -9.76
C SER A 60 5.72 9.47 -10.58
N GLY A 61 6.68 10.33 -10.95
CA GLY A 61 6.41 11.56 -11.69
C GLY A 61 5.84 12.70 -10.85
N LEU A 62 5.76 12.56 -9.51
CA LEU A 62 5.43 13.64 -8.60
C LEU A 62 6.68 14.16 -7.87
N PRO A 63 6.69 15.44 -7.46
CA PRO A 63 7.72 15.97 -6.55
C PRO A 63 7.75 15.19 -5.23
N LYS A 64 8.90 15.24 -4.55
CA LYS A 64 9.03 14.66 -3.21
C LYS A 64 8.10 15.39 -2.24
N GLN A 65 7.28 14.62 -1.53
CA GLN A 65 6.28 15.14 -0.59
C GLN A 65 6.81 15.08 0.85
N PRO A 66 6.65 16.14 1.67
CA PRO A 66 7.15 16.16 3.04
C PRO A 66 6.54 15.06 3.92
N GLU A 67 5.30 14.66 3.66
CA GLU A 67 4.57 13.61 4.37
C GLU A 67 5.25 12.24 4.29
N THR A 68 6.10 12.02 3.27
CA THR A 68 6.91 10.79 3.19
C THR A 68 7.93 10.67 4.33
N ALA A 69 8.34 11.79 4.94
CA ALA A 69 9.19 11.77 6.13
C ALA A 69 8.41 11.29 7.37
N LEU A 70 7.14 11.68 7.49
CA LEU A 70 6.27 11.24 8.59
C LEU A 70 6.03 9.73 8.55
N ILE A 71 5.80 9.18 7.35
CA ILE A 71 5.70 7.73 7.16
C ILE A 71 6.99 7.04 7.59
N ARG A 72 8.15 7.56 7.19
CA ARG A 72 9.44 6.99 7.54
C ARG A 72 9.67 6.98 9.06
N GLU A 73 9.41 8.10 9.71
CA GLU A 73 9.53 8.22 11.16
C GLU A 73 8.59 7.23 11.89
N ALA A 74 7.36 7.08 11.41
CA ALA A 74 6.41 6.14 11.99
C ALA A 74 6.85 4.69 11.83
N LEU A 75 7.42 4.32 10.68
CA LEU A 75 8.00 3.00 10.44
C LEU A 75 9.19 2.72 11.38
N GLU A 76 10.10 3.70 11.54
CA GLU A 76 11.25 3.61 12.46
C GLU A 76 10.80 3.42 13.91
N LYS A 77 9.74 4.14 14.33
CA LYS A 77 9.17 4.06 15.68
C LYS A 77 8.19 2.89 15.89
N ARG A 78 7.87 2.13 14.83
CA ARG A 78 6.84 1.08 14.84
C ARG A 78 5.47 1.58 15.33
N GLN A 79 5.08 2.75 14.85
CA GLN A 79 3.82 3.41 15.20
C GLN A 79 2.93 3.55 13.96
N SER A 80 1.62 3.67 14.18
CA SER A 80 0.69 4.04 13.10
C SER A 80 0.86 5.52 12.76
N CYS A 81 0.61 5.87 11.51
CA CYS A 81 0.55 7.26 11.07
C CYS A 81 -0.59 7.44 10.09
N ARG A 82 -1.14 8.65 10.00
CA ARG A 82 -2.11 9.00 8.97
C ARG A 82 -1.60 10.21 8.23
N VAL A 83 -1.44 10.08 6.93
CA VAL A 83 -0.99 11.17 6.05
C VAL A 83 -1.84 11.25 4.80
N ILE A 84 -1.80 12.38 4.12
CA ILE A 84 -2.37 12.55 2.79
C ILE A 84 -1.20 12.67 1.82
N LEU A 85 -1.19 11.85 0.78
CA LEU A 85 -0.19 11.89 -0.29
C LEU A 85 -0.88 12.06 -1.64
N GLN A 86 -0.32 12.89 -2.50
CA GLN A 86 -0.61 12.83 -3.92
C GLN A 86 -0.07 11.53 -4.51
N THR A 87 -0.90 10.86 -5.28
CA THR A 87 -0.58 9.64 -6.01
C THR A 87 -1.06 9.73 -7.44
N VAL A 88 -0.48 8.92 -8.32
CA VAL A 88 -0.85 8.79 -9.73
C VAL A 88 -1.39 7.37 -9.94
N ARG A 89 -2.64 7.28 -10.36
CA ARG A 89 -3.26 6.01 -10.77
C ARG A 89 -2.65 5.52 -12.08
N LYS A 90 -2.88 4.26 -12.43
CA LYS A 90 -2.38 3.66 -13.69
C LYS A 90 -2.78 4.44 -14.94
N ASN A 91 -3.97 5.05 -14.94
CA ASN A 91 -4.47 5.87 -16.03
C ASN A 91 -3.90 7.30 -16.06
N GLY A 92 -2.94 7.64 -15.19
CA GLY A 92 -2.32 8.96 -15.10
C GLY A 92 -3.09 9.96 -14.23
N LEU A 93 -4.27 9.61 -13.70
CA LEU A 93 -5.05 10.51 -12.85
C LEU A 93 -4.33 10.73 -11.52
N ARG A 94 -4.12 12.01 -11.19
CA ARG A 94 -3.59 12.43 -9.89
C ARG A 94 -4.71 12.51 -8.87
N VAL A 95 -4.50 11.90 -7.70
CA VAL A 95 -5.46 11.91 -6.59
C VAL A 95 -4.76 12.02 -5.26
N ASP A 96 -5.42 12.67 -4.30
CA ASP A 96 -5.02 12.61 -2.91
C ASP A 96 -5.44 11.26 -2.32
N ALA A 97 -4.47 10.54 -1.77
CA ALA A 97 -4.67 9.28 -1.08
C ALA A 97 -4.42 9.47 0.42
N VAL A 98 -5.38 9.05 1.23
CA VAL A 98 -5.21 9.00 2.69
C VAL A 98 -4.52 7.68 3.04
N CYS A 99 -3.26 7.73 3.43
CA CYS A 99 -2.51 6.56 3.90
C CYS A 99 -2.63 6.44 5.43
N ARG A 100 -2.84 5.22 5.92
CA ARG A 100 -2.99 4.88 7.34
C ARG A 100 -2.18 3.63 7.68
#